data_AF-A0A8S3VPR6-F1
#
_entry.id   AF-A0A8S3VPR6-F1
#
_cell.length_a   1.000
_cell.length_b   1.000
_cell.length_c   1.000
_cell.angle_alpha   90.00
_cell.angle_beta   90.00
_cell.angle_gamma   90.00
#
_symmetry.space_group_name_H-M   'P 1'
#
loop_
_entity.id
_entity.type
_entity.pdbx_description
1 polymer ?
#
loop_
_entity_poly.entity_id
_entity_poly.type
_entity_poly.pdbx_seq_one_letter_code
_entity_poly.pdbx_strand_id
1 'polypeptide(L)'
;MANALSQHGSHLSSYMTTSNRRMDNIQFEVMKNYYAIGNITKNFQSTITNIETHILDLTNLLNMQSYKASSISSEVNTVISSLQSLIEGKLTPVLIPIYSLHKTIQDINHILATNYSRFTLVNKEPQWYYQHATFHFGTDIDTNSIYITIKFPVSPEKEPLKLYEIISLPVPINATSSHATMLFNLPQYLAITSHQQYYVTMEKADLATCKKHGTYLCSFNKSLTPVTQMSCVMGLFANDKSVVNKFCDFRFMENHLSPIAIELSATSVLIYNSFNLVIDCPKYQDIKHGCSMCVMTLPCQCSITTKHWYFPPRLVKCHKQLNKTEVFHPINLALLQQFFNESKLISLAADSVFSKQVNVLLPMFNMYNHSFQERVVADQKLHLNMKKWFKLLKMMNKSSNL
;
A
#
# COMPACT_ATOMS: atom_id res chain seq x y z
N MET A 1 -42.85 127.64 -37.38
CA MET A 1 -41.83 126.87 -36.65
C MET A 1 -42.41 125.81 -35.72
N ALA A 2 -43.51 126.05 -35.01
CA ALA A 2 -44.14 125.04 -34.13
C ALA A 2 -44.59 123.74 -34.83
N ASN A 3 -45.11 123.81 -36.06
CA ASN A 3 -45.53 122.63 -36.82
C ASN A 3 -44.37 121.71 -37.28
N ALA A 4 -43.20 122.28 -37.58
CA ALA A 4 -42.04 121.52 -38.05
C ALA A 4 -41.37 120.71 -36.91
N LEU A 5 -41.34 121.28 -35.70
CA LEU A 5 -40.87 120.56 -34.50
C LEU A 5 -41.83 119.44 -34.09
N SER A 6 -43.15 119.66 -34.23
CA SER A 6 -44.16 118.61 -33.97
C SER A 6 -44.05 117.44 -34.95
N GLN A 7 -43.85 117.71 -36.25
CA GLN A 7 -43.63 116.68 -37.27
C GLN A 7 -42.30 115.94 -37.10
N HIS A 8 -41.19 116.63 -36.78
CA HIS A 8 -39.92 115.94 -36.56
C HIS A 8 -39.91 115.12 -35.26
N GLY A 9 -40.60 115.58 -34.22
CA GLY A 9 -40.82 114.81 -32.99
C GLY A 9 -41.63 113.53 -33.22
N SER A 10 -42.64 113.56 -34.09
CA SER A 10 -43.44 112.36 -34.42
C SER A 10 -42.65 111.35 -35.24
N HIS A 11 -41.79 111.78 -36.18
CA HIS A 11 -40.89 110.89 -36.93
C HIS A 11 -39.81 110.26 -36.04
N LEU A 12 -39.22 111.01 -35.10
CA LEU A 12 -38.23 110.47 -34.16
C LEU A 12 -38.87 109.48 -33.18
N SER A 13 -40.08 109.77 -32.70
CA SER A 13 -40.88 108.86 -31.88
C SER A 13 -41.24 107.57 -32.64
N SER A 14 -41.62 107.68 -33.92
CA SER A 14 -41.89 106.52 -34.79
C SER A 14 -40.63 105.67 -35.06
N TYR A 15 -39.46 106.30 -35.19
CA TYR A 15 -38.20 105.58 -35.35
C TYR A 15 -37.78 104.88 -34.05
N MET A 16 -37.86 105.56 -32.91
CA MET A 16 -37.57 104.99 -31.59
C MET A 16 -38.50 103.83 -31.25
N THR A 17 -39.80 103.94 -31.54
CA THR A 17 -40.75 102.84 -31.35
C THR A 17 -40.46 101.65 -32.27
N THR A 18 -40.09 101.89 -33.52
CA THR A 18 -39.69 100.82 -34.46
C THR A 18 -38.38 100.16 -34.04
N SER A 19 -37.40 100.95 -33.57
CA SER A 19 -36.12 100.45 -33.09
C SER A 19 -36.26 99.66 -31.79
N ASN A 20 -37.09 100.12 -30.85
CA ASN A 20 -37.43 99.38 -29.63
C ASN A 20 -38.12 98.06 -30.00
N ARG A 21 -39.12 98.08 -30.89
CA ARG A 21 -39.79 96.86 -31.35
C ARG A 21 -38.83 95.86 -32.01
N ARG A 22 -37.85 96.34 -32.79
CA ARG A 22 -36.80 95.48 -33.37
C ARG A 22 -35.89 94.92 -32.29
N MET A 23 -35.49 95.73 -31.31
CA MET A 23 -34.66 95.28 -30.19
C MET A 23 -35.41 94.25 -29.33
N ASP A 24 -36.69 94.48 -29.05
CA ASP A 24 -37.57 93.55 -28.33
C ASP A 24 -37.71 92.23 -29.11
N ASN A 25 -37.88 92.29 -30.43
CA ASN A 25 -37.92 91.10 -31.28
C ASN A 25 -36.58 90.34 -31.28
N ILE A 26 -35.44 91.05 -31.34
CA ILE A 26 -34.11 90.44 -31.27
C ILE A 26 -33.90 89.80 -29.90
N GLN A 27 -34.24 90.50 -28.82
CA GLN A 27 -34.15 89.98 -27.46
C GLN A 27 -35.04 88.73 -27.28
N PHE A 28 -36.26 88.76 -27.82
CA PHE A 28 -37.18 87.62 -27.81
C PHE A 28 -36.60 86.42 -28.55
N GLU A 29 -36.08 86.60 -29.77
CA GLU A 29 -35.48 85.50 -30.54
C GLU A 29 -34.17 84.99 -29.92
N VAL A 30 -33.36 85.87 -29.32
CA VAL A 30 -32.16 85.48 -28.55
C VAL A 30 -32.54 84.65 -27.31
N MET A 31 -33.57 85.05 -26.57
CA MET A 31 -34.08 84.28 -25.44
C MET A 31 -34.62 82.91 -25.89
N LYS A 32 -35.37 82.87 -27.00
CA LYS A 32 -35.90 81.62 -27.56
C LYS A 32 -34.78 80.67 -27.97
N ASN A 33 -33.72 81.17 -28.61
CA ASN A 33 -32.54 80.38 -28.93
C ASN A 33 -31.80 79.89 -27.68
N TYR A 34 -31.67 80.73 -26.65
CA TYR A 34 -31.07 80.32 -25.37
C TYR A 34 -31.84 79.17 -24.72
N TYR A 35 -33.17 79.24 -24.68
CA TYR A 35 -34.00 78.14 -24.17
C TYR A 35 -33.93 76.88 -25.03
N ALA A 36 -33.92 77.03 -26.37
CA ALA A 36 -33.78 75.90 -27.29
C ALA A 36 -32.44 75.18 -27.08
N ILE A 37 -31.33 75.93 -26.99
CA ILE A 37 -30.00 75.37 -26.71
C ILE A 37 -29.97 74.71 -25.32
N GLY A 38 -30.55 75.36 -24.29
CA GLY A 38 -30.63 74.79 -22.95
C GLY A 38 -31.38 73.45 -22.90
N ASN A 39 -32.49 73.33 -23.64
CA ASN A 39 -33.25 72.08 -23.74
C ASN A 39 -32.47 71.01 -24.53
N ILE A 40 -31.79 71.38 -25.62
CA ILE A 40 -30.95 70.46 -26.38
C ILE A 40 -29.82 69.92 -25.49
N THR A 41 -29.12 70.77 -24.75
CA THR A 41 -28.03 70.34 -23.85
C THR A 41 -28.52 69.40 -22.76
N LYS A 42 -29.67 69.68 -22.14
CA LYS A 42 -30.28 68.79 -21.13
C LYS A 42 -30.68 67.43 -21.72
N ASN A 43 -31.31 67.43 -22.88
CA ASN A 43 -31.70 66.20 -23.57
C ASN A 43 -30.45 65.39 -23.98
N PHE A 44 -29.42 66.06 -24.50
CA PHE A 44 -28.16 65.44 -24.88
C PHE A 44 -27.46 64.81 -23.66
N GLN A 45 -27.40 65.53 -22.54
CA GLN A 45 -26.79 65.03 -21.31
C GLN A 45 -27.54 63.82 -20.73
N SER A 46 -28.87 63.86 -20.70
CA SER A 46 -29.71 62.71 -20.31
C SER A 46 -29.51 61.50 -21.23
N THR A 47 -29.39 61.75 -22.54
CA THR A 47 -29.14 60.69 -23.52
C THR A 47 -27.75 60.07 -23.33
N ILE A 48 -26.72 60.88 -23.05
CA ILE A 48 -25.37 60.38 -22.75
C ILE A 48 -25.38 59.50 -21.50
N THR A 49 -26.01 59.93 -20.40
CA THR A 49 -26.07 59.11 -19.18
C THR A 49 -26.82 57.80 -19.40
N ASN A 50 -27.86 57.80 -20.24
CA ASN A 50 -28.56 56.57 -20.63
C ASN A 50 -27.68 55.66 -21.49
N ILE A 51 -26.86 56.22 -22.39
CA ILE A 51 -25.91 55.45 -23.18
C ILE A 51 -24.82 54.83 -22.28
N GLU A 52 -24.27 55.59 -21.33
CA GLU A 52 -23.25 55.10 -20.40
C GLU A 52 -23.77 53.93 -19.55
N THR A 53 -24.99 54.05 -19.02
CA THR A 53 -25.63 52.97 -18.26
C THR A 53 -25.87 51.74 -19.12
N HIS A 54 -26.36 51.90 -20.36
CA HIS A 54 -26.52 50.78 -21.28
C HIS A 54 -25.20 50.11 -21.68
N ILE A 55 -24.11 50.87 -21.83
CA ILE A 55 -22.78 50.32 -22.11
C ILE A 55 -22.28 49.49 -20.91
N LEU A 56 -22.50 49.96 -19.68
CA LEU A 56 -22.15 49.21 -18.47
C LEU A 56 -22.95 47.91 -18.36
N ASP A 57 -24.25 47.95 -18.62
CA ASP A 57 -25.12 46.77 -18.63
C ASP A 57 -24.69 45.75 -19.68
N LEU A 58 -24.41 46.20 -20.91
CA LEU A 58 -23.89 45.35 -21.98
C LEU A 58 -22.53 44.72 -21.61
N THR A 59 -21.64 45.49 -20.99
CA THR A 59 -20.32 45.00 -20.55
C THR A 59 -20.49 43.92 -19.48
N ASN A 60 -21.39 44.13 -18.51
CA ASN A 60 -21.69 43.14 -17.48
C ASN A 60 -22.29 41.86 -18.07
N LEU A 61 -23.22 41.99 -19.03
CA LEU A 61 -23.79 40.85 -19.74
C LEU A 61 -22.71 40.06 -20.52
N LEU A 62 -21.83 40.75 -21.24
CA LEU A 62 -20.74 40.11 -21.99
C LEU A 62 -19.75 39.40 -21.07
N ASN A 63 -19.38 40.02 -19.95
CA ASN A 63 -18.51 39.40 -18.94
C ASN A 63 -19.17 38.16 -18.33
N MET A 64 -20.45 38.22 -18.03
CA MET A 64 -21.21 37.07 -17.51
C MET A 64 -21.28 35.93 -18.52
N GLN A 65 -21.50 36.23 -19.81
CA GLN A 65 -21.50 35.22 -20.86
C GLN A 65 -20.12 34.60 -21.07
N SER A 66 -19.06 35.42 -21.06
CA SER A 66 -17.68 34.94 -21.16
C SER A 66 -17.32 34.01 -19.99
N TYR A 67 -17.70 34.38 -18.76
CA TYR A 67 -17.51 33.55 -17.58
C TYR A 67 -18.26 32.21 -17.70
N LYS A 68 -19.54 32.24 -18.11
CA LYS A 68 -20.33 31.02 -18.31
C LYS A 68 -19.73 30.12 -19.39
N ALA A 69 -19.30 30.67 -20.51
CA ALA A 69 -18.65 29.93 -21.59
C ALA A 69 -17.33 29.29 -21.13
N SER A 70 -16.53 30.03 -20.36
CA SER A 70 -15.28 29.52 -19.76
C SER A 70 -15.56 28.40 -18.75
N SER A 71 -16.58 28.54 -17.91
CA SER A 71 -17.01 27.50 -16.96
C SER A 71 -17.42 26.22 -17.69
N ILE A 72 -18.27 26.33 -18.71
CA ILE A 72 -18.71 25.19 -19.53
C ILE A 72 -17.51 24.53 -20.21
N SER A 73 -16.60 25.31 -20.79
CA SER A 73 -15.37 24.78 -21.41
C SER A 73 -14.53 24.00 -20.40
N SER A 74 -14.37 24.52 -19.18
CA SER A 74 -13.65 23.85 -18.09
C SER A 74 -14.33 22.53 -17.67
N GLU A 75 -15.66 22.53 -17.54
CA GLU A 75 -16.44 21.33 -17.21
C GLU A 75 -16.30 20.26 -18.30
N VAL A 76 -16.41 20.64 -19.57
CA VAL A 76 -16.23 19.74 -20.72
C VAL A 76 -14.82 19.14 -20.72
N ASN A 77 -13.78 19.98 -20.53
CA ASN A 77 -12.39 19.49 -20.44
C ASN A 77 -12.19 18.51 -19.27
N THR A 78 -12.85 18.75 -18.14
CA THR A 78 -12.82 17.88 -16.97
C THR A 78 -13.48 16.52 -17.25
N VAL A 79 -14.60 16.51 -17.97
CA VAL A 79 -15.26 15.27 -18.42
C VAL A 79 -14.39 14.52 -19.42
N ILE A 80 -13.80 15.20 -20.41
CA ILE A 80 -12.88 14.58 -21.39
C ILE A 80 -11.69 13.92 -20.67
N SER A 81 -11.08 14.62 -19.72
CA SER A 81 -9.95 14.11 -18.93
C SER A 81 -10.34 12.89 -18.09
N SER A 82 -11.58 12.89 -17.59
CA SER A 82 -12.13 11.77 -16.84
C SER A 82 -12.42 10.55 -17.72
N LEU A 83 -12.89 10.76 -18.96
CA LEU A 83 -13.07 9.68 -19.93
C LEU A 83 -11.74 9.09 -20.38
N GLN A 84 -10.71 9.90 -20.57
CA GLN A 84 -9.34 9.42 -20.83
C GLN A 84 -8.84 8.57 -19.66
N SER A 85 -9.04 9.02 -18.42
CA SER A 85 -8.71 8.24 -17.22
C SER A 85 -9.47 6.91 -17.17
N LEU A 86 -10.74 6.90 -17.58
CA LEU A 86 -11.55 5.68 -17.66
C LEU A 86 -10.97 4.67 -18.66
N ILE A 87 -10.55 5.14 -19.83
CA ILE A 87 -9.89 4.33 -20.87
C ILE A 87 -8.55 3.76 -20.35
N GLU A 88 -7.81 4.53 -19.55
CA GLU A 88 -6.61 4.06 -18.84
C GLU A 88 -6.90 3.07 -17.71
N GLY A 89 -8.16 2.75 -17.42
CA GLY A 89 -8.54 1.84 -16.35
C GLY A 89 -8.60 2.49 -14.96
N LYS A 90 -8.81 3.81 -14.88
CA LYS A 90 -8.98 4.56 -13.62
C LYS A 90 -10.36 5.18 -13.53
N LEU A 91 -11.02 5.03 -12.38
CA LEU A 91 -12.29 5.71 -12.12
C LEU A 91 -12.03 7.11 -11.57
N THR A 92 -12.92 8.06 -11.89
CA THR A 92 -12.83 9.42 -11.36
C THR A 92 -14.13 9.83 -10.64
N PRO A 93 -14.04 10.73 -9.64
CA PRO A 93 -15.22 11.28 -8.95
C PRO A 93 -16.16 12.07 -9.87
N VAL A 94 -15.68 12.52 -11.04
CA VAL A 94 -16.48 13.25 -12.03
C VAL A 94 -17.48 12.31 -12.71
N LEU A 95 -17.03 11.10 -13.12
CA LEU A 95 -17.90 10.11 -13.75
C LEU A 95 -18.78 9.38 -12.73
N ILE A 96 -18.23 9.12 -11.56
CA ILE A 96 -18.93 8.42 -10.48
C ILE A 96 -18.76 9.24 -9.22
N PRO A 97 -19.74 10.07 -8.83
CA PRO A 97 -19.65 10.87 -7.62
C PRO A 97 -19.44 10.03 -6.36
N ILE A 98 -18.64 10.53 -5.42
CA ILE A 98 -18.31 9.82 -4.18
C ILE A 98 -19.54 9.44 -3.35
N TYR A 99 -20.55 10.32 -3.34
CA TYR A 99 -21.82 10.07 -2.67
C TYR A 99 -22.56 8.86 -3.27
N SER A 100 -22.51 8.69 -4.60
CA SER A 100 -23.11 7.55 -5.29
C SER A 100 -22.44 6.24 -4.86
N LEU A 101 -21.11 6.20 -4.83
CA LEU A 101 -20.37 5.04 -4.31
C LEU A 101 -20.72 4.74 -2.85
N HIS A 102 -20.77 5.76 -2.00
CA HIS A 102 -21.13 5.59 -0.60
C HIS A 102 -22.52 4.97 -0.44
N LYS A 103 -23.51 5.50 -1.16
CA LYS A 103 -24.87 4.97 -1.17
C LYS A 103 -24.90 3.52 -1.67
N THR A 104 -24.24 3.22 -2.79
CA THR A 104 -24.16 1.86 -3.32
C THR A 104 -23.50 0.89 -2.32
N ILE A 105 -22.45 1.30 -1.63
CA ILE A 105 -21.79 0.48 -0.59
C ILE A 105 -22.77 0.19 0.56
N GLN A 106 -23.55 1.19 0.99
CA GLN A 106 -24.57 1.01 2.03
C GLN A 106 -25.69 0.07 1.57
N ASP A 107 -26.17 0.23 0.34
CA ASP A 107 -27.21 -0.62 -0.24
C ASP A 107 -26.72 -2.08 -0.36
N ILE A 108 -25.51 -2.30 -0.86
CA ILE A 108 -24.89 -3.63 -0.92
C ILE A 108 -24.76 -4.21 0.49
N ASN A 109 -24.28 -3.44 1.46
CA ASN A 109 -24.13 -3.91 2.83
C ASN A 109 -25.49 -4.26 3.48
N HIS A 110 -26.55 -3.53 3.15
CA HIS A 110 -27.91 -3.85 3.57
C HIS A 110 -28.41 -5.16 2.94
N ILE A 111 -28.25 -5.33 1.62
CA ILE A 111 -28.61 -6.56 0.89
C ILE A 111 -27.85 -7.78 1.44
N LEU A 112 -26.55 -7.62 1.71
CA LEU A 112 -25.75 -8.68 2.30
C LEU A 112 -26.25 -9.03 3.70
N ALA A 113 -26.58 -8.04 4.54
CA ALA A 113 -27.09 -8.29 5.87
C ALA A 113 -28.45 -9.00 5.90
N THR A 114 -29.35 -8.68 4.95
CA THR A 114 -30.71 -9.24 4.91
C THR A 114 -30.78 -10.59 4.20
N ASN A 115 -30.14 -10.72 3.04
CA ASN A 115 -30.30 -11.89 2.17
C ASN A 115 -29.09 -12.84 2.19
N TYR A 116 -27.91 -12.36 2.56
CA TYR A 116 -26.65 -13.10 2.46
C TYR A 116 -25.78 -12.94 3.71
N SER A 117 -26.36 -13.16 4.90
CA SER A 117 -25.76 -12.82 6.20
C SER A 117 -24.38 -13.44 6.51
N ARG A 118 -23.96 -14.44 5.73
CA ARG A 118 -22.62 -15.06 5.80
C ARG A 118 -21.55 -14.32 5.00
N PHE A 119 -21.92 -13.32 4.21
CA PHE A 119 -21.01 -12.56 3.37
C PHE A 119 -20.92 -11.11 3.84
N THR A 120 -19.73 -10.55 3.70
CA THR A 120 -19.47 -9.15 3.99
C THR A 120 -18.68 -8.51 2.86
N LEU A 121 -18.91 -7.22 2.66
CA LEU A 121 -18.13 -6.43 1.73
C LEU A 121 -16.69 -6.27 2.26
N VAL A 122 -15.70 -6.54 1.40
CA VAL A 122 -14.28 -6.54 1.81
C VAL A 122 -13.78 -5.13 2.12
N ASN A 123 -14.20 -4.12 1.37
CA ASN A 123 -13.83 -2.73 1.62
C ASN A 123 -15.06 -1.82 1.58
N LYS A 124 -15.22 -0.99 2.62
CA LYS A 124 -16.35 -0.07 2.79
C LYS A 124 -15.99 1.39 2.51
N GLU A 125 -14.73 1.70 2.23
CA GLU A 125 -14.26 3.05 1.95
C GLU A 125 -14.42 3.38 0.46
N PRO A 126 -15.20 4.41 0.08
CA PRO A 126 -15.39 4.80 -1.32
C PRO A 126 -14.07 5.10 -2.06
N GLN A 127 -13.10 5.72 -1.38
CA GLN A 127 -11.81 6.11 -1.94
C GLN A 127 -11.03 4.93 -2.51
N TRP A 128 -11.14 3.76 -1.87
CA TRP A 128 -10.46 2.54 -2.31
C TRP A 128 -10.89 2.12 -3.72
N TYR A 129 -12.16 2.33 -4.08
CA TYR A 129 -12.69 1.93 -5.37
C TYR A 129 -12.14 2.76 -6.53
N TYR A 130 -11.82 4.04 -6.34
CA TYR A 130 -11.20 4.83 -7.41
C TYR A 130 -9.79 4.36 -7.78
N GLN A 131 -9.08 3.77 -6.81
CA GLN A 131 -7.70 3.34 -6.99
C GLN A 131 -7.56 1.87 -7.38
N HIS A 132 -8.48 1.01 -6.91
CA HIS A 132 -8.29 -0.44 -6.91
C HIS A 132 -9.47 -1.24 -7.46
N ALA A 133 -10.60 -0.60 -7.78
CA ALA A 133 -11.76 -1.34 -8.27
C ALA A 133 -11.48 -2.00 -9.61
N THR A 134 -12.06 -3.18 -9.80
CA THR A 134 -12.19 -3.77 -11.13
C THR A 134 -13.54 -3.35 -11.70
N PHE A 135 -13.54 -2.77 -12.89
CA PHE A 135 -14.76 -2.30 -13.53
C PHE A 135 -14.74 -2.61 -15.03
N HIS A 136 -15.93 -2.58 -15.62
CA HIS A 136 -16.14 -2.63 -17.06
C HIS A 136 -16.96 -1.41 -17.46
N PHE A 137 -16.73 -0.89 -18.65
CA PHE A 137 -17.55 0.19 -19.18
C PHE A 137 -17.92 -0.09 -20.63
N GLY A 138 -19.03 0.49 -21.05
CA GLY A 138 -19.52 0.40 -22.42
C GLY A 138 -20.39 1.62 -22.73
N THR A 139 -20.58 1.85 -24.02
CA THR A 139 -21.40 2.96 -24.52
C THR A 139 -22.56 2.39 -25.32
N ASP A 140 -23.75 2.93 -25.09
CA ASP A 140 -24.90 2.69 -25.95
C ASP A 140 -25.01 3.86 -26.94
N ILE A 141 -25.00 3.52 -28.23
CA ILE A 141 -25.01 4.48 -29.34
C ILE A 141 -26.38 5.14 -29.47
N ASP A 142 -27.46 4.39 -29.24
CA ASP A 142 -28.82 4.87 -29.46
C ASP A 142 -29.25 5.84 -28.35
N THR A 143 -28.81 5.59 -27.12
CA THR A 143 -29.12 6.42 -25.94
C THR A 143 -28.01 7.41 -25.57
N ASN A 144 -26.89 7.41 -26.32
CA ASN A 144 -25.70 8.22 -26.06
C ASN A 144 -25.25 8.17 -24.58
N SER A 145 -25.33 6.98 -23.97
CA SER A 145 -25.14 6.78 -22.54
C SER A 145 -23.91 5.90 -22.26
N ILE A 146 -23.18 6.24 -21.20
CA ILE A 146 -22.03 5.47 -20.73
C ILE A 146 -22.47 4.64 -19.53
N TYR A 147 -22.29 3.34 -19.62
CA TYR A 147 -22.53 2.40 -18.53
C TYR A 147 -21.22 2.00 -17.90
N ILE A 148 -21.10 2.17 -16.58
CA ILE A 148 -19.94 1.73 -15.81
C ILE A 148 -20.41 0.70 -14.77
N THR A 149 -19.91 -0.52 -14.89
CA THR A 149 -20.19 -1.62 -13.96
C THR A 149 -18.98 -1.85 -13.07
N ILE A 150 -19.10 -1.52 -11.79
CA ILE A 150 -18.04 -1.70 -10.79
C ILE A 150 -18.25 -3.02 -10.05
N LYS A 151 -17.18 -3.81 -9.90
CA LYS A 151 -17.20 -5.04 -9.11
C LYS A 151 -16.85 -4.74 -7.65
N PHE A 152 -17.78 -5.09 -6.75
CA PHE A 152 -17.63 -4.96 -5.31
C PHE A 152 -17.21 -6.32 -4.71
N PRO A 153 -15.97 -6.46 -4.21
CA PRO A 153 -15.50 -7.74 -3.68
C PRO A 153 -16.22 -8.09 -2.38
N VAL A 154 -16.78 -9.30 -2.33
CA VAL A 154 -17.45 -9.87 -1.16
C VAL A 154 -16.66 -11.08 -0.65
N SER A 155 -16.67 -11.28 0.66
CA SER A 155 -15.95 -12.37 1.33
C SER A 155 -16.86 -13.04 2.36
N PRO A 156 -16.76 -14.37 2.55
CA PRO A 156 -17.41 -15.05 3.66
C PRO A 156 -16.72 -14.73 5.00
N GLU A 157 -15.44 -14.34 4.97
CA GLU A 157 -14.68 -13.91 6.14
C GLU A 157 -14.79 -12.40 6.33
N LYS A 158 -15.10 -11.99 7.56
CA LYS A 158 -15.20 -10.56 7.96
C LYS A 158 -13.85 -9.87 8.03
N GLU A 159 -12.82 -10.62 8.41
CA GLU A 159 -11.46 -10.14 8.60
C GLU A 159 -10.53 -10.87 7.63
N PRO A 160 -9.49 -10.20 7.11
CA PRO A 160 -8.52 -10.84 6.23
C PRO A 160 -7.76 -11.94 6.97
N LEU A 161 -7.42 -13.01 6.24
CA LEU A 161 -6.54 -14.05 6.77
C LEU A 161 -5.14 -13.49 6.98
N LYS A 162 -4.48 -13.95 8.04
CA LYS A 162 -3.07 -13.63 8.31
C LYS A 162 -2.20 -14.55 7.46
N LEU A 163 -1.45 -13.95 6.54
CA LEU A 163 -0.55 -14.64 5.64
C LEU A 163 0.87 -14.67 6.22
N TYR A 164 1.45 -15.87 6.28
CA TYR A 164 2.82 -16.14 6.70
C TYR A 164 3.58 -16.75 5.54
N GLU A 165 4.78 -16.23 5.28
CA GLU A 165 5.77 -16.88 4.42
C GLU A 165 6.57 -17.87 5.25
N ILE A 166 6.72 -19.09 4.74
CA ILE A 166 7.44 -20.16 5.41
C ILE A 166 8.81 -20.29 4.78
N ILE A 167 9.84 -20.08 5.59
CA ILE A 167 11.24 -20.21 5.19
C ILE A 167 11.86 -21.35 5.99
N SER A 168 12.34 -22.37 5.30
CA SER A 168 13.11 -23.47 5.90
C SER A 168 14.60 -23.12 5.86
N LEU A 169 15.28 -23.21 7.00
CA LEU A 169 16.70 -22.89 7.14
C LEU A 169 17.45 -24.08 7.75
N PRO A 170 18.69 -24.37 7.31
CA PRO A 170 19.46 -25.48 7.84
C PRO A 170 19.94 -25.20 9.27
N VAL A 171 19.85 -26.17 10.17
CA VAL A 171 20.30 -26.06 11.56
C VAL A 171 21.47 -27.03 11.79
N PRO A 172 22.64 -26.59 12.28
CA PRO A 172 23.79 -27.46 12.47
C PRO A 172 23.49 -28.58 13.46
N ILE A 173 24.16 -29.71 13.28
CA ILE A 173 24.02 -30.89 14.14
C ILE A 173 24.87 -30.75 15.41
N ASN A 174 26.02 -30.08 15.29
CA ASN A 174 26.87 -29.73 16.41
C ASN A 174 27.57 -28.39 16.17
N ALA A 175 28.32 -27.92 17.16
CA ALA A 175 29.02 -26.64 17.12
C ALA A 175 30.07 -26.52 16.00
N THR A 176 30.67 -27.63 15.59
CA THR A 176 31.92 -27.67 14.80
C THR A 176 31.76 -28.29 13.41
N SER A 177 30.58 -28.80 13.09
CA SER A 177 30.29 -29.51 11.86
C SER A 177 29.62 -28.61 10.84
N SER A 178 29.99 -28.84 9.58
CA SER A 178 29.32 -28.33 8.39
C SER A 178 28.05 -29.11 8.02
N HIS A 179 27.72 -30.19 8.74
CA HIS A 179 26.47 -30.94 8.57
C HIS A 179 25.31 -30.23 9.26
N ALA A 180 24.14 -30.29 8.63
CA ALA A 180 22.94 -29.65 9.11
C ALA A 180 21.72 -30.57 9.00
N THR A 181 20.65 -30.17 9.65
CA THR A 181 19.32 -30.74 9.49
C THR A 181 18.39 -29.67 8.98
N MET A 182 17.51 -30.02 8.06
CA MET A 182 16.58 -29.07 7.44
C MET A 182 15.21 -29.71 7.27
N LEU A 183 14.16 -28.89 7.34
CA LEU A 183 12.80 -29.32 7.07
C LEU A 183 12.53 -29.33 5.57
N PHE A 184 11.93 -30.42 5.10
CA PHE A 184 11.50 -30.60 3.71
C PHE A 184 9.98 -30.71 3.60
N ASN A 185 9.47 -30.57 2.38
CA ASN A 185 8.05 -30.70 2.03
C ASN A 185 7.13 -29.75 2.82
N LEU A 186 7.60 -28.53 3.09
CA LEU A 186 6.78 -27.47 3.64
C LEU A 186 6.12 -26.67 2.50
N PRO A 187 4.87 -26.23 2.66
CA PRO A 187 4.27 -25.26 1.76
C PRO A 187 5.00 -23.92 1.85
N GLN A 188 4.93 -23.09 0.81
CA GLN A 188 5.60 -21.79 0.79
C GLN A 188 4.89 -20.74 1.65
N TYR A 189 3.56 -20.83 1.76
CA TYR A 189 2.76 -19.91 2.55
C TYR A 189 1.71 -20.64 3.37
N LEU A 190 1.41 -20.04 4.53
CA LEU A 190 0.31 -20.41 5.41
C LEU A 190 -0.59 -19.18 5.59
N ALA A 191 -1.86 -19.30 5.28
CA ALA A 191 -2.86 -18.31 5.65
C ALA A 191 -3.78 -18.88 6.73
N ILE A 192 -3.96 -18.14 7.83
CA ILE A 192 -4.82 -18.54 8.94
C ILE A 192 -5.92 -17.51 9.15
N THR A 193 -7.12 -18.00 9.45
CA THR A 193 -8.27 -17.16 9.84
C THR A 193 -7.99 -16.35 11.10
N SER A 194 -8.61 -15.18 11.22
CA SER A 194 -8.42 -14.27 12.37
C SER A 194 -8.79 -14.92 13.71
N HIS A 195 -9.80 -15.79 13.69
CA HIS A 195 -10.28 -16.58 14.82
C HIS A 195 -9.53 -17.92 15.00
N GLN A 196 -8.52 -18.20 14.17
CA GLN A 196 -7.60 -19.34 14.27
C GLN A 196 -8.28 -20.73 14.28
N GLN A 197 -9.46 -20.88 13.67
CA GLN A 197 -10.11 -22.21 13.58
C GLN A 197 -9.81 -22.91 12.26
N TYR A 198 -9.47 -22.16 11.22
CA TYR A 198 -9.14 -22.69 9.91
C TYR A 198 -7.88 -22.07 9.32
N TYR A 199 -7.20 -22.85 8.48
CA TYR A 199 -6.02 -22.45 7.74
C TYR A 199 -6.06 -22.96 6.29
N VAL A 200 -5.23 -22.38 5.44
CA VAL A 200 -4.99 -22.85 4.08
C VAL A 200 -3.52 -22.68 3.73
N THR A 201 -2.99 -23.63 2.97
CA THR A 201 -1.61 -23.58 2.46
C THR A 201 -1.62 -23.12 1.00
N MET A 202 -0.59 -22.37 0.63
CA MET A 202 -0.47 -21.80 -0.71
C MET A 202 0.96 -21.86 -1.23
N GLU A 203 1.06 -21.94 -2.54
CA GLU A 203 2.30 -21.83 -3.31
C GLU A 203 2.41 -20.43 -3.92
N LYS A 204 3.60 -20.06 -4.40
CA LYS A 204 3.83 -18.79 -5.13
C LYS A 204 2.88 -18.60 -6.32
N ALA A 205 2.54 -19.69 -7.01
CA ALA A 205 1.62 -19.65 -8.15
C ALA A 205 0.19 -19.21 -7.74
N ASP A 206 -0.25 -19.58 -6.53
CA ASP A 206 -1.55 -19.15 -6.03
C ASP A 206 -1.55 -17.63 -5.78
N LEU A 207 -0.53 -17.12 -5.06
CA LEU A 207 -0.44 -15.69 -4.76
C LEU A 207 -0.25 -14.82 -6.01
N ALA A 208 0.34 -15.36 -7.07
CA ALA A 208 0.49 -14.66 -8.35
C ALA A 208 -0.87 -14.30 -9.01
N THR A 209 -1.93 -15.04 -8.68
CA THR A 209 -3.29 -14.75 -9.17
C THR A 209 -4.03 -13.71 -8.32
N CYS A 210 -3.49 -13.35 -7.15
CA CYS A 210 -4.10 -12.40 -6.24
C CYS A 210 -3.68 -10.97 -6.57
N LYS A 211 -4.61 -10.02 -6.45
CA LYS A 211 -4.32 -8.58 -6.57
C LYS A 211 -3.87 -8.02 -5.23
N LYS A 212 -2.72 -7.36 -5.18
CA LYS A 212 -2.14 -6.79 -3.95
C LYS A 212 -2.48 -5.31 -3.81
N HIS A 213 -3.41 -4.98 -2.92
CA HIS A 213 -3.81 -3.59 -2.63
C HIS A 213 -3.91 -3.37 -1.12
N GLY A 214 -2.77 -3.45 -0.43
CA GLY A 214 -2.68 -3.51 1.04
C GLY A 214 -3.01 -4.90 1.59
N THR A 215 -4.12 -5.49 1.13
CA THR A 215 -4.52 -6.88 1.35
C THR A 215 -4.50 -7.64 0.02
N TYR A 216 -4.22 -8.95 0.05
CA TYR A 216 -4.33 -9.81 -1.13
C TYR A 216 -5.79 -10.17 -1.38
N LEU A 217 -6.31 -9.81 -2.55
CA LEU A 217 -7.62 -10.23 -3.03
C LEU A 217 -7.44 -11.32 -4.08
N CYS A 218 -7.80 -12.55 -3.72
CA CYS A 218 -7.64 -13.73 -4.55
C CYS A 218 -8.99 -14.09 -5.18
N SER A 219 -8.99 -14.46 -6.47
CA SER A 219 -10.20 -14.84 -7.22
C SER A 219 -10.54 -16.33 -7.12
N PHE A 220 -9.67 -17.14 -6.53
CA PHE A 220 -9.89 -18.56 -6.33
C PHE A 220 -10.61 -18.85 -5.01
N ASN A 221 -11.34 -19.96 -4.98
CA ASN A 221 -12.00 -20.46 -3.78
C ASN A 221 -11.27 -21.73 -3.31
N LYS A 222 -10.29 -21.58 -2.41
CA LYS A 222 -9.60 -22.72 -1.79
C LYS A 222 -10.34 -23.17 -0.55
N SER A 223 -10.46 -24.49 -0.39
CA SER A 223 -11.00 -25.07 0.84
C SER A 223 -10.12 -24.72 2.02
N LEU A 224 -10.74 -24.25 3.11
CA LEU A 224 -10.06 -24.08 4.38
C LEU A 224 -10.01 -25.42 5.13
N THR A 225 -8.89 -25.68 5.78
CA THR A 225 -8.65 -26.87 6.59
C THR A 225 -8.81 -26.51 8.07
N PRO A 226 -9.56 -27.29 8.87
CA PRO A 226 -9.69 -27.02 10.30
C PRO A 226 -8.35 -27.23 11.00
N VAL A 227 -8.03 -26.39 11.99
CA VAL A 227 -6.77 -26.51 12.75
C VAL A 227 -6.65 -27.80 13.55
N THR A 228 -7.77 -28.51 13.79
CA THR A 228 -7.79 -29.84 14.41
C THR A 228 -7.19 -30.92 13.50
N GLN A 229 -7.12 -30.68 12.19
CA GLN A 229 -6.44 -31.56 11.25
C GLN A 229 -4.94 -31.31 11.34
N MET A 230 -4.28 -32.21 12.08
CA MET A 230 -2.85 -32.16 12.35
C MET A 230 -2.02 -32.23 11.07
N SER A 231 -1.08 -31.30 10.92
CA SER A 231 -0.13 -31.23 9.83
C SER A 231 1.21 -30.68 10.35
N CYS A 232 2.30 -30.89 9.61
CA CYS A 232 3.61 -30.36 10.01
C CYS A 232 3.58 -28.83 10.17
N VAL A 233 2.98 -28.12 9.20
CA VAL A 233 2.91 -26.64 9.23
C VAL A 233 2.12 -26.13 10.44
N MET A 234 1.02 -26.78 10.81
CA MET A 234 0.26 -26.41 11.99
C MET A 234 0.97 -26.77 13.30
N GLY A 235 1.68 -27.91 13.33
CA GLY A 235 2.53 -28.26 14.47
C GLY A 235 3.63 -27.23 14.70
N LEU A 236 4.26 -26.74 13.63
CA LEU A 236 5.26 -25.65 13.70
C LEU A 236 4.63 -24.35 14.20
N PHE A 237 3.48 -23.97 13.65
CA PHE A 237 2.76 -22.74 14.04
C PHE A 237 2.33 -22.75 15.51
N ALA A 238 1.83 -23.89 16.00
CA ALA A 238 1.38 -24.07 17.38
C ALA A 238 2.52 -24.40 18.36
N ASN A 239 3.76 -24.56 17.87
CA ASN A 239 4.92 -25.01 18.65
C ASN A 239 4.66 -26.36 19.38
N ASP A 240 3.90 -27.26 18.74
CA ASP A 240 3.58 -28.59 19.28
C ASP A 240 4.67 -29.60 18.89
N LYS A 241 5.52 -29.92 19.87
CA LYS A 241 6.66 -30.83 19.73
C LYS A 241 6.26 -32.24 19.29
N SER A 242 5.13 -32.75 19.79
CA SER A 242 4.65 -34.10 19.49
C SER A 242 4.19 -34.19 18.03
N VAL A 243 3.40 -33.21 17.60
CA VAL A 243 2.93 -33.11 16.20
C VAL A 243 4.11 -32.89 15.26
N VAL A 244 5.04 -31.98 15.58
CA VAL A 244 6.23 -31.73 14.77
C VAL A 244 7.06 -33.00 14.60
N ASN A 245 7.38 -33.69 15.69
CA ASN A 245 8.15 -34.93 15.61
C ASN A 245 7.40 -36.01 14.80
N LYS A 246 6.07 -36.07 14.85
CA LYS A 246 5.29 -37.07 14.12
C LYS A 246 5.18 -36.77 12.62
N PHE A 247 4.81 -35.54 12.25
CA PHE A 247 4.39 -35.17 10.90
C PHE A 247 5.46 -34.47 10.05
N CYS A 248 6.50 -33.89 10.66
CA CYS A 248 7.52 -33.18 9.91
C CYS A 248 8.64 -34.09 9.39
N ASP A 249 9.07 -33.84 8.14
CA ASP A 249 10.17 -34.55 7.50
C ASP A 249 11.48 -33.76 7.66
N PHE A 250 12.21 -34.05 8.73
CA PHE A 250 13.56 -33.55 8.92
C PHE A 250 14.55 -34.41 8.15
N ARG A 251 15.44 -33.77 7.39
CA ARG A 251 16.47 -34.45 6.61
C ARG A 251 17.86 -34.03 7.04
N PHE A 252 18.78 -34.98 7.00
CA PHE A 252 20.20 -34.76 7.20
C PHE A 252 20.84 -34.24 5.92
N MET A 253 21.66 -33.21 6.07
CA MET A 253 22.36 -32.51 4.98
C MET A 253 23.86 -32.54 5.26
N GLU A 254 24.61 -33.22 4.40
CA GLU A 254 26.05 -33.31 4.53
C GLU A 254 26.75 -32.05 4.00
N ASN A 255 27.66 -31.44 4.78
CA ASN A 255 28.51 -30.32 4.34
C ASN A 255 27.76 -29.16 3.67
N HIS A 256 26.56 -28.86 4.16
CA HIS A 256 25.65 -27.90 3.54
C HIS A 256 25.80 -26.47 4.08
N LEU A 257 26.51 -26.29 5.20
CA LEU A 257 26.68 -24.98 5.82
C LEU A 257 27.85 -24.20 5.23
N SER A 258 27.55 -23.14 4.49
CA SER A 258 28.52 -22.15 4.01
C SER A 258 28.47 -20.85 4.83
N PRO A 259 29.57 -20.08 4.91
CA PRO A 259 29.57 -18.78 5.56
C PRO A 259 28.60 -17.80 4.88
N ILE A 260 27.51 -17.43 5.56
CA ILE A 260 26.51 -16.49 5.05
C ILE A 260 25.76 -15.81 6.21
N ALA A 261 25.18 -14.64 5.93
CA ALA A 261 24.24 -13.96 6.81
C ALA A 261 22.86 -13.87 6.15
N ILE A 262 21.80 -14.17 6.91
CA ILE A 262 20.40 -14.09 6.48
C ILE A 262 19.65 -13.13 7.39
N GLU A 263 18.95 -12.17 6.80
CA GLU A 263 18.11 -11.24 7.55
C GLU A 263 16.86 -11.95 8.10
N LEU A 264 16.67 -11.91 9.42
CA LEU A 264 15.45 -12.42 10.08
C LEU A 264 14.46 -11.30 10.39
N SER A 265 14.98 -10.14 10.76
CA SER A 265 14.19 -8.94 11.05
C SER A 265 15.03 -7.69 10.83
N ALA A 266 14.42 -6.51 11.00
CA ALA A 266 15.12 -5.22 10.91
C ALA A 266 16.32 -5.11 11.87
N THR A 267 16.33 -5.88 12.96
CA THR A 267 17.37 -5.82 14.01
C THR A 267 18.06 -7.16 14.25
N SER A 268 17.66 -8.23 13.57
CA SER A 268 18.17 -9.59 13.83
C SER A 268 18.68 -10.23 12.55
N VAL A 269 19.87 -10.80 12.63
CA VAL A 269 20.56 -11.47 11.52
C VAL A 269 20.96 -12.86 11.97
N LEU A 270 20.63 -13.87 11.17
CA LEU A 270 21.13 -15.22 11.34
C LEU A 270 22.47 -15.35 10.63
N ILE A 271 23.48 -15.83 11.34
CA ILE A 271 24.85 -15.99 10.83
C ILE A 271 25.20 -17.48 10.82
N TYR A 272 25.76 -17.95 9.71
CA TYR A 272 26.28 -19.29 9.56
C TYR A 272 27.80 -19.29 9.36
N ASN A 273 28.44 -20.30 9.97
CA ASN A 273 29.85 -20.69 9.77
C ASN A 273 30.83 -19.51 9.61
N SER A 274 30.70 -18.50 10.46
CA SER A 274 31.51 -17.27 10.38
C SER A 274 32.03 -16.98 11.78
N PHE A 275 33.35 -16.99 11.97
CA PHE A 275 33.97 -16.93 13.32
C PHE A 275 34.60 -15.58 13.66
N ASN A 276 34.92 -14.74 12.68
CA ASN A 276 35.47 -13.41 12.88
C ASN A 276 34.53 -12.38 12.26
N LEU A 277 33.80 -11.65 13.11
CA LEU A 277 32.79 -10.68 12.71
C LEU A 277 33.29 -9.28 13.08
N VAL A 278 33.65 -8.48 12.08
CA VAL A 278 34.01 -7.08 12.28
C VAL A 278 32.72 -6.26 12.19
N ILE A 279 32.31 -5.70 13.31
CA ILE A 279 31.12 -4.86 13.41
C ILE A 279 31.57 -3.41 13.33
N ASP A 280 31.05 -2.68 12.35
CA ASP A 280 31.36 -1.27 12.14
C ASP A 280 30.08 -0.45 12.30
N CYS A 281 30.04 0.40 13.32
CA CYS A 281 28.94 1.27 13.67
C CYS A 281 29.43 2.73 13.75
N PRO A 282 28.54 3.73 13.58
CA PRO A 282 28.94 5.14 13.58
C PRO A 282 29.68 5.63 14.84
N LYS A 283 29.47 4.96 15.98
CA LYS A 283 30.04 5.34 17.29
C LYS A 283 31.14 4.42 17.77
N TYR A 284 31.28 3.23 17.20
CA TYR A 284 32.23 2.23 17.67
C TYR A 284 32.48 1.17 16.60
N GLN A 285 33.64 0.55 16.68
CA GLN A 285 33.97 -0.65 15.94
C GLN A 285 34.26 -1.75 16.96
N ASP A 286 33.80 -2.96 16.69
CA ASP A 286 33.98 -4.10 17.57
C ASP A 286 34.28 -5.37 16.75
N ILE A 287 35.03 -6.30 17.34
CA ILE A 287 35.28 -7.61 16.75
C ILE A 287 34.63 -8.64 17.65
N LYS A 288 33.60 -9.32 17.12
CA LYS A 288 32.92 -10.40 17.82
C LYS A 288 33.38 -11.75 17.28
N HIS A 289 33.57 -12.69 18.21
CA HIS A 289 33.66 -14.09 17.85
C HIS A 289 32.30 -14.55 17.34
N GLY A 290 32.28 -15.14 16.16
CA GLY A 290 31.08 -15.67 15.56
C GLY A 290 30.82 -17.13 15.94
N CYS A 291 30.21 -17.88 15.04
CA CYS A 291 29.54 -19.14 15.36
C CYS A 291 29.30 -20.01 14.11
N SER A 292 28.98 -21.29 14.32
CA SER A 292 28.45 -22.16 13.26
C SER A 292 27.00 -21.83 12.91
N MET A 293 26.18 -21.49 13.91
CA MET A 293 24.87 -20.85 13.75
C MET A 293 24.57 -19.97 14.97
N CYS A 294 24.23 -18.70 14.75
CA CYS A 294 23.79 -17.80 15.81
C CYS A 294 22.94 -16.67 15.24
N VAL A 295 22.06 -16.14 16.08
CA VAL A 295 21.27 -14.95 15.80
C VAL A 295 21.96 -13.77 16.47
N MET A 296 22.38 -12.80 15.67
CA MET A 296 22.96 -11.55 16.15
C MET A 296 21.91 -10.45 16.09
N THR A 297 21.73 -9.76 17.22
CA THR A 297 21.00 -8.50 17.26
C THR A 297 21.95 -7.39 16.84
N LEU A 298 21.70 -6.74 15.72
CA LEU A 298 22.54 -5.70 15.14
C LEU A 298 21.83 -4.34 15.23
N PRO A 299 22.41 -3.31 15.87
CA PRO A 299 21.86 -1.97 15.86
C PRO A 299 21.77 -1.38 14.45
N CYS A 300 20.91 -0.38 14.28
CA CYS A 300 20.82 0.34 13.03
C CYS A 300 22.12 1.06 12.69
N GLN A 301 22.35 1.29 11.38
CA GLN A 301 23.56 1.89 10.82
C GLN A 301 24.85 1.09 11.05
N CYS A 302 24.79 -0.06 11.72
CA CYS A 302 25.92 -0.95 11.86
C CYS A 302 26.00 -1.90 10.66
N SER A 303 27.21 -2.21 10.24
CA SER A 303 27.52 -3.23 9.23
C SER A 303 28.32 -4.37 9.85
N ILE A 304 28.30 -5.53 9.20
CA ILE A 304 29.13 -6.67 9.59
C ILE A 304 29.99 -7.08 8.40
N THR A 305 31.29 -7.12 8.61
CA THR A 305 32.27 -7.56 7.62
C THR A 305 32.93 -8.85 8.09
N THR A 306 33.00 -9.81 7.18
CA THR A 306 33.77 -11.04 7.36
C THR A 306 34.70 -11.23 6.17
N LYS A 307 35.51 -12.30 6.20
CA LYS A 307 36.34 -12.70 5.04
C LYS A 307 35.50 -13.05 3.80
N HIS A 308 34.26 -13.51 3.98
CA HIS A 308 33.48 -14.13 2.91
C HIS A 308 32.30 -13.28 2.42
N TRP A 309 31.78 -12.40 3.27
CA TRP A 309 30.60 -11.62 2.99
C TRP A 309 30.60 -10.30 3.76
N TYR A 310 29.86 -9.34 3.22
CA TYR A 310 29.60 -8.04 3.82
C TYR A 310 28.09 -7.87 3.99
N PHE A 311 27.66 -7.57 5.20
CA PHE A 311 26.28 -7.28 5.53
C PHE A 311 26.12 -5.76 5.73
N PRO A 312 25.42 -5.07 4.81
CA PRO A 312 25.39 -3.61 4.76
C PRO A 312 24.57 -2.99 5.90
N PRO A 313 24.83 -1.71 6.24
CA PRO A 313 24.09 -0.99 7.25
C PRO A 313 22.65 -0.69 6.81
N ARG A 314 21.72 -0.66 7.77
CA ARG A 314 20.28 -0.45 7.54
C ARG A 314 19.75 0.80 8.25
N LEU A 315 18.76 1.44 7.61
CA LEU A 315 18.00 2.60 8.14
C LEU A 315 16.49 2.33 8.31
N VAL A 316 16.00 1.17 7.88
CA VAL A 316 14.56 0.86 7.84
C VAL A 316 14.08 0.37 9.22
N LYS A 317 12.95 0.90 9.71
CA LYS A 317 12.32 0.54 11.01
C LYS A 317 13.22 0.78 12.25
N CYS A 318 14.12 1.75 12.18
CA CYS A 318 15.08 2.09 13.22
C CYS A 318 14.52 2.94 14.38
N HIS A 319 13.28 2.68 14.81
CA HIS A 319 12.61 3.52 15.83
C HIS A 319 13.06 3.24 17.26
N LYS A 320 13.69 2.08 17.53
CA LYS A 320 14.25 1.73 18.83
C LYS A 320 15.77 1.76 18.75
N GLN A 321 16.40 2.60 19.57
CA GLN A 321 17.84 2.60 19.77
C GLN A 321 18.23 1.34 20.55
N LEU A 322 18.59 0.27 19.84
CA LEU A 322 19.35 -0.82 20.43
C LEU A 322 20.78 -0.32 20.60
N ASN A 323 21.25 -0.29 21.84
CA ASN A 323 22.57 0.26 22.15
C ASN A 323 23.69 -0.78 22.10
N LYS A 324 23.35 -2.08 21.98
CA LYS A 324 24.33 -3.17 22.06
C LYS A 324 24.04 -4.27 21.06
N THR A 325 25.12 -4.79 20.50
CA THR A 325 25.10 -6.03 19.72
C THR A 325 25.13 -7.21 20.67
N GLU A 326 24.16 -8.10 20.54
CA GLU A 326 24.05 -9.34 21.32
C GLU A 326 24.06 -10.54 20.39
N VAL A 327 24.65 -11.65 20.84
CA VAL A 327 24.73 -12.90 20.08
C VAL A 327 24.00 -13.98 20.85
N PHE A 328 23.09 -14.65 20.16
CA PHE A 328 22.26 -15.72 20.71
C PHE A 328 22.45 -17.00 19.91
N HIS A 329 22.51 -18.13 20.61
CA HIS A 329 22.75 -19.44 20.05
C HIS A 329 21.46 -20.26 20.06
N PRO A 330 20.84 -20.51 18.90
CA PRO A 330 19.71 -21.43 18.80
C PRO A 330 20.17 -22.87 19.00
N ILE A 331 19.22 -23.74 19.32
CA ILE A 331 19.46 -25.18 19.48
C ILE A 331 18.73 -25.99 18.42
N ASN A 332 19.31 -27.12 18.04
CA ASN A 332 18.67 -28.06 17.13
C ASN A 332 17.65 -28.93 17.88
N LEU A 333 16.48 -28.36 18.20
CA LEU A 333 15.45 -29.06 18.97
C LEU A 333 14.97 -30.35 18.28
N ALA A 334 14.88 -30.36 16.95
CA ALA A 334 14.49 -31.53 16.18
C ALA A 334 15.46 -32.71 16.38
N LEU A 335 16.75 -32.42 16.40
CA LEU A 335 17.77 -33.41 16.73
C LEU A 335 17.65 -33.88 18.18
N LEU A 336 17.52 -32.95 19.14
CA LEU A 336 17.41 -33.29 20.56
C LEU A 336 16.22 -34.20 20.86
N GLN A 337 15.08 -33.98 20.18
CA GLN A 337 13.89 -34.83 20.31
C GLN A 337 14.12 -36.29 19.89
N GLN A 338 15.18 -36.60 19.12
CA GLN A 338 15.53 -37.98 18.79
C GLN A 338 16.30 -38.68 19.92
N PHE A 339 17.00 -37.92 20.77
CA PHE A 339 17.88 -38.45 21.82
C PHE A 339 17.29 -38.38 23.21
N PHE A 340 16.46 -37.38 23.49
CA PHE A 340 15.95 -37.09 24.81
C PHE A 340 14.44 -37.26 24.87
N ASN A 341 13.95 -37.80 25.98
CA ASN A 341 12.52 -37.89 26.25
C ASN A 341 11.92 -36.49 26.44
N GLU A 342 10.63 -36.36 26.15
CA GLU A 342 9.89 -35.10 26.21
C GLU A 342 10.00 -34.40 27.57
N SER A 343 10.03 -35.17 28.68
CA SER A 343 10.19 -34.65 30.04
C SER A 343 11.46 -33.82 30.27
N LYS A 344 12.55 -34.13 29.55
CA LYS A 344 13.82 -33.37 29.62
C LYS A 344 13.84 -32.15 28.70
N LEU A 345 12.89 -32.07 27.76
CA LEU A 345 12.80 -31.01 26.75
C LEU A 345 11.63 -30.06 27.01
N ILE A 346 10.88 -30.20 28.11
CA ILE A 346 9.69 -29.41 28.41
C ILE A 346 9.99 -27.91 28.37
N SER A 347 11.10 -27.47 28.97
CA SER A 347 11.49 -26.06 29.07
C SER A 347 11.99 -25.43 27.77
N LEU A 348 12.21 -26.23 26.72
CA LEU A 348 12.76 -25.76 25.45
C LEU A 348 11.65 -25.54 24.44
N ALA A 349 11.43 -24.31 23.99
CA ALA A 349 10.55 -24.00 22.87
C ALA A 349 11.34 -23.98 21.54
N ALA A 350 10.64 -24.01 20.40
CA ALA A 350 11.29 -23.94 19.09
C ALA A 350 12.09 -22.63 18.87
N ASP A 351 11.68 -21.54 19.52
CA ASP A 351 12.31 -20.21 19.47
C ASP A 351 13.30 -19.98 20.62
N SER A 352 13.61 -21.00 21.42
CA SER A 352 14.56 -20.87 22.52
C SER A 352 15.98 -20.60 22.01
N VAL A 353 16.55 -19.50 22.49
CA VAL A 353 17.93 -19.08 22.19
C VAL A 353 18.69 -18.80 23.48
N PHE A 354 20.01 -19.00 23.44
CA PHE A 354 20.87 -18.92 24.63
C PHE A 354 21.99 -17.89 24.44
N SER A 355 22.39 -17.20 25.50
CA SER A 355 23.52 -16.25 25.45
C SER A 355 24.89 -16.92 25.28
N LYS A 356 24.96 -18.23 25.54
CA LYS A 356 26.14 -19.06 25.32
C LYS A 356 25.73 -20.34 24.59
N GLN A 357 26.65 -20.89 23.82
CA GLN A 357 26.43 -22.16 23.15
C GLN A 357 26.20 -23.28 24.18
N VAL A 358 25.10 -24.02 23.99
CA VAL A 358 24.76 -25.16 24.85
C VAL A 358 25.59 -26.36 24.41
N ASN A 359 26.46 -26.85 25.30
CA ASN A 359 27.21 -28.07 25.07
C ASN A 359 26.31 -29.28 25.32
N VAL A 360 25.84 -29.90 24.24
CA VAL A 360 25.06 -31.14 24.31
C VAL A 360 26.00 -32.31 24.02
N LEU A 361 26.09 -33.25 24.96
CA LEU A 361 26.78 -34.52 24.75
C LEU A 361 25.94 -35.41 23.81
N LEU A 362 26.19 -35.26 22.52
CA LEU A 362 25.67 -36.17 21.49
C LEU A 362 26.72 -37.26 21.22
N PRO A 363 26.32 -38.52 20.98
CA PRO A 363 27.26 -39.56 20.60
C PRO A 363 27.99 -39.18 19.30
N MET A 364 29.28 -39.50 19.22
CA MET A 364 30.08 -39.18 18.03
C MET A 364 29.50 -39.86 16.79
N PHE A 365 29.30 -39.07 15.74
CA PHE A 365 28.75 -39.52 14.46
C PHE A 365 29.90 -39.96 13.55
N ASN A 366 30.40 -41.19 13.74
CA ASN A 366 31.38 -41.77 12.81
C ASN A 366 30.65 -42.30 11.57
N MET A 367 30.60 -41.49 10.51
CA MET A 367 30.08 -41.92 9.21
C MET A 367 31.11 -42.83 8.53
N TYR A 368 31.04 -44.14 8.77
CA TYR A 368 31.97 -45.10 8.17
C TYR A 368 31.76 -45.19 6.64
N ASN A 369 32.80 -44.83 5.91
CA ASN A 369 32.76 -44.38 4.52
C ASN A 369 32.50 -45.46 3.46
N HIS A 370 32.37 -46.75 3.80
CA HIS A 370 32.25 -47.82 2.79
C HIS A 370 30.93 -48.61 2.86
N SER A 371 30.51 -49.13 4.02
CA SER A 371 29.24 -49.88 4.12
C SER A 371 27.99 -49.00 4.28
N PHE A 372 28.18 -47.77 4.78
CA PHE A 372 27.12 -46.77 4.86
C PHE A 372 26.80 -46.21 3.48
N GLN A 373 27.83 -45.93 2.67
CA GLN A 373 27.67 -45.45 1.30
C GLN A 373 26.86 -46.44 0.46
N GLU A 374 27.13 -47.75 0.46
CA GLU A 374 26.35 -48.69 -0.37
C GLU A 374 24.85 -48.75 -0.05
N ARG A 375 24.45 -48.60 1.23
CA ARG A 375 23.02 -48.55 1.63
C ARG A 375 22.39 -47.17 1.47
N VAL A 376 23.20 -46.12 1.39
CA VAL A 376 22.79 -44.71 1.29
C VAL A 376 22.86 -44.22 -0.16
N VAL A 377 23.67 -44.82 -1.04
CA VAL A 377 23.82 -44.48 -2.48
C VAL A 377 22.51 -44.71 -3.24
N ALA A 378 21.65 -45.63 -2.80
CA ALA A 378 20.28 -45.74 -3.30
C ALA A 378 19.39 -44.52 -2.94
N ASP A 379 19.75 -43.78 -1.89
CA ASP A 379 19.02 -42.63 -1.31
C ASP A 379 19.78 -41.28 -1.51
N GLN A 380 20.99 -41.30 -2.10
CA GLN A 380 21.91 -40.15 -2.20
C GLN A 380 21.40 -39.03 -3.12
N LYS A 381 20.43 -39.31 -3.99
CA LYS A 381 19.72 -38.26 -4.74
C LYS A 381 18.59 -37.59 -3.92
N LEU A 382 18.32 -38.04 -2.68
CA LEU A 382 17.07 -37.72 -1.97
C LEU A 382 17.19 -37.19 -0.54
N HIS A 383 18.38 -36.99 0.04
CA HIS A 383 18.58 -36.54 1.43
C HIS A 383 18.03 -37.55 2.48
N LEU A 384 18.87 -38.01 3.40
CA LEU A 384 18.49 -39.04 4.36
C LEU A 384 17.47 -38.52 5.37
N ASN A 385 16.32 -39.19 5.48
CA ASN A 385 15.35 -38.93 6.55
C ASN A 385 16.01 -39.12 7.93
N MET A 386 15.92 -38.10 8.78
CA MET A 386 16.63 -38.04 10.07
C MET A 386 16.27 -39.22 10.99
N LYS A 387 15.00 -39.66 11.01
CA LYS A 387 14.58 -40.80 11.84
C LYS A 387 15.22 -42.11 11.37
N LYS A 388 15.29 -42.33 10.05
CA LYS A 388 15.95 -43.51 9.46
C LYS A 388 17.45 -43.48 9.72
N TRP A 389 18.09 -42.34 9.44
CA TRP A 389 19.51 -42.10 9.74
C TRP A 389 19.83 -42.43 11.20
N PHE A 390 18.99 -41.96 12.11
CA PHE A 390 19.17 -42.19 13.53
C PHE A 390 18.97 -43.65 13.96
N LYS A 391 18.00 -44.35 13.38
CA LYS A 391 17.81 -45.79 13.62
C LYS A 391 19.06 -46.59 13.23
N LEU A 392 19.70 -46.23 12.11
CA LEU A 392 20.95 -46.86 11.67
C LEU A 392 22.11 -46.60 12.64
N LEU A 393 22.26 -45.36 13.13
CA LEU A 393 23.27 -45.03 14.14
C LEU A 393 23.09 -45.82 15.45
N LYS A 394 21.85 -45.94 15.93
CA LYS A 394 21.54 -46.74 17.13
C LYS A 394 21.89 -48.22 16.95
N MET A 395 21.73 -48.77 15.75
CA MET A 395 22.10 -50.15 15.43
C MET A 395 23.63 -50.32 15.40
N MET A 396 24.34 -49.37 14.78
CA MET A 396 25.81 -49.41 14.67
C MET A 396 26.52 -49.28 16.03
N ASN A 397 26.04 -48.40 16.91
CA ASN A 397 26.61 -48.27 18.27
C ASN A 397 26.31 -49.48 19.17
N LYS A 398 25.30 -50.29 18.86
CA LYS A 398 25.06 -51.57 19.54
C LYS A 398 25.99 -52.68 19.04
N SER A 399 26.37 -52.66 17.77
CA SER A 399 27.31 -53.64 17.19
C SER A 399 28.78 -53.37 17.51
N SER A 400 29.13 -52.19 18.02
CA SER A 400 30.50 -51.85 18.44
C SER A 400 30.81 -52.17 19.91
N ASN A 401 29.85 -52.77 20.64
CA ASN A 401 29.99 -53.23 22.03
C ASN A 401 29.95 -54.78 22.14
N LEU A 402 30.17 -55.47 21.03
CA LEU A 402 30.51 -56.89 20.91
C LEU A 402 31.89 -56.96 20.25
#